data_AF-A0A160LIB4-F1
#
_entry.id   AF-A0A160LIB4-F1
#
_cell.length_a   1.000
_cell.length_b   1.000
_cell.length_c   1.000
_cell.angle_alpha   90.00
_cell.angle_beta   90.00
_cell.angle_gamma   90.00
#
_symmetry.space_group_name_H-M   'P 1'
#
loop_
_entity.id
_entity.type
_entity.pdbx_description
1 polymer ?
#
loop_
_entity_poly.entity_id
_entity_poly.type
_entity_poly.pdbx_seq_one_letter_code
_entity_poly.pdbx_strand_id
1 'polypeptide(L)'
;MIRINRIVAENSEEELFYVYDEVGKLLLDGADKLVFEEWSEFVGVELPKEFVLHRIGEIQITVFESDREIEIEEYMDANKLFKNVKPILTYVTNSERNPNMRVLGFVKVGEHKTTMYKPAKESQYFDHPRKYMNKEAYDKLPQIYLFM
;
A
#
# COMPACT_ATOMS: atom_id res chain seq x y z
N MET A 1 -5.83 -11.20 -7.38
CA MET A 1 -5.96 -10.11 -8.40
C MET A 1 -6.15 -8.77 -7.70
N ILE A 2 -5.59 -7.68 -8.22
CA ILE A 2 -5.86 -6.32 -7.73
C ILE A 2 -6.60 -5.49 -8.77
N ARG A 3 -7.49 -4.60 -8.30
CA ARG A 3 -8.24 -3.66 -9.14
C ARG A 3 -7.85 -2.24 -8.78
N ILE A 4 -7.53 -1.43 -9.78
CA ILE A 4 -7.11 -0.03 -9.61
C ILE A 4 -8.15 0.85 -10.30
N ASN A 5 -8.71 1.81 -9.58
CA ASN A 5 -9.58 2.83 -10.13
C ASN A 5 -8.82 4.15 -10.15
N ARG A 6 -8.59 4.70 -11.35
CA ARG A 6 -8.12 6.07 -11.55
C ARG A 6 -9.31 6.97 -11.81
N ILE A 7 -9.46 8.02 -11.00
CA ILE A 7 -10.54 8.99 -11.10
C ILE A 7 -9.93 10.33 -11.47
N VAL A 8 -10.45 10.95 -12.53
CA VAL A 8 -10.02 12.26 -13.03
C VAL A 8 -11.25 13.11 -13.25
N ALA A 9 -11.26 14.33 -12.73
CA ALA A 9 -12.29 15.32 -13.06
C ALA A 9 -11.95 16.02 -14.38
N GLU A 10 -12.97 16.30 -15.19
CA GLU A 10 -12.84 16.99 -16.47
C GLU A 10 -12.29 18.39 -16.21
N ASN A 11 -11.21 18.75 -16.93
CA ASN A 11 -10.43 19.97 -16.73
C ASN A 11 -9.64 20.05 -15.40
N SER A 12 -9.41 18.92 -14.71
CA SER A 12 -8.48 18.83 -13.60
C SER A 12 -7.19 18.11 -14.01
N GLU A 13 -6.06 18.55 -13.45
CA GLU A 13 -4.79 17.81 -13.49
C GLU A 13 -4.66 16.83 -12.30
N GLU A 14 -5.61 16.85 -11.37
CA GLU A 14 -5.62 15.96 -10.21
C GLU A 14 -6.16 14.58 -10.58
N GLU A 15 -5.45 13.55 -10.14
CA GLU A 15 -5.80 12.15 -10.35
C GLU A 15 -5.90 11.46 -8.98
N LEU A 16 -7.04 10.83 -8.71
CA LEU A 16 -7.21 9.99 -7.53
C LEU A 16 -7.04 8.52 -7.92
N PHE A 17 -6.28 7.77 -7.13
CA PHE A 17 -6.07 6.35 -7.32
C PHE A 17 -6.62 5.59 -6.12
N TYR A 18 -7.49 4.62 -6.42
CA TYR A 18 -8.03 3.68 -5.44
C TYR A 18 -7.65 2.26 -5.84
N VAL A 19 -6.91 1.57 -5.00
CA VAL A 19 -6.50 0.18 -5.25
C VAL A 19 -7.28 -0.74 -4.35
N TYR A 20 -7.81 -1.82 -4.89
CA TYR A 20 -8.57 -2.83 -4.19
C TYR A 20 -7.96 -4.22 -4.39
N ASP A 21 -8.11 -5.10 -3.40
CA ASP A 21 -7.84 -6.52 -3.58
C ASP A 21 -9.02 -7.24 -4.28
N GLU A 22 -8.91 -8.54 -4.46
CA GLU A 22 -9.91 -9.39 -5.11
C GLU A 22 -11.24 -9.50 -4.35
N VAL A 23 -11.25 -9.24 -3.04
CA VAL A 23 -12.46 -9.24 -2.22
C VAL A 23 -13.08 -7.84 -2.11
N GLY A 24 -12.50 -6.84 -2.79
CA GLY A 24 -12.99 -5.47 -2.84
C GLY A 24 -12.57 -4.62 -1.62
N LYS A 25 -11.60 -5.08 -0.82
CA LYS A 25 -11.02 -4.29 0.27
C LYS A 25 -10.11 -3.21 -0.31
N LEU A 26 -10.25 -1.98 0.18
CA LEU A 26 -9.42 -0.86 -0.20
C LEU A 26 -7.99 -1.05 0.35
N LEU A 27 -7.04 -1.21 -0.56
CA LEU A 27 -5.63 -1.27 -0.27
C LEU A 27 -5.02 0.13 -0.25
N LEU A 28 -5.21 0.94 -1.29
CA LEU A 28 -4.65 2.29 -1.34
C LEU A 28 -5.73 3.29 -1.72
N ASP A 29 -5.73 4.43 -1.04
CA ASP A 29 -6.56 5.61 -1.33
C ASP A 29 -5.62 6.81 -1.36
N GLY A 30 -5.46 7.41 -2.53
CA GLY A 30 -4.52 8.51 -2.71
C GLY A 30 -5.03 9.53 -3.71
N ALA A 31 -4.90 10.80 -3.35
CA ALA A 31 -5.09 11.92 -4.25
C ALA A 31 -3.82 12.31 -5.03
N ASP A 32 -2.71 11.64 -4.76
CA ASP A 32 -1.40 11.98 -5.31
C ASP A 32 -0.88 10.84 -6.19
N LYS A 33 -0.66 11.17 -7.46
CA LYS A 33 -0.08 10.27 -8.46
C LYS A 33 1.31 9.75 -8.05
N LEU A 34 2.14 10.58 -7.42
CA LEU A 34 3.49 10.18 -6.99
C LEU A 34 3.42 9.06 -5.95
N VAL A 35 2.45 9.13 -5.03
CA VAL A 35 2.24 8.09 -4.02
C VAL A 35 1.83 6.78 -4.68
N PHE A 36 0.97 6.83 -5.70
CA PHE A 36 0.58 5.64 -6.44
C PHE A 36 1.75 5.06 -7.26
N GLU A 37 2.54 5.90 -7.94
CA GLU A 37 3.71 5.47 -8.71
C GLU A 37 4.74 4.79 -7.82
N GLU A 38 5.12 5.41 -6.71
CA GLU A 38 6.06 4.84 -5.73
C GLU A 38 5.54 3.52 -5.17
N TRP A 39 4.25 3.46 -4.82
CA TRP A 39 3.61 2.23 -4.36
C TRP A 39 3.68 1.13 -5.43
N SER A 40 3.27 1.43 -6.66
CA SER A 40 3.20 0.46 -7.76
C SER A 40 4.56 -0.12 -8.13
N GLU A 41 5.59 0.74 -8.19
CA GLU A 41 6.97 0.32 -8.39
C GLU A 41 7.42 -0.59 -7.23
N PHE A 42 7.11 -0.20 -6.00
CA PHE A 42 7.54 -0.94 -4.83
C PHE A 42 6.89 -2.31 -4.71
N VAL A 43 5.60 -2.43 -5.05
CA VAL A 43 4.86 -3.71 -5.02
C VAL A 43 4.98 -4.52 -6.32
N GLY A 44 5.66 -3.99 -7.34
CA GLY A 44 5.89 -4.65 -8.63
C GLY A 44 4.62 -4.76 -9.48
N VAL A 45 3.75 -3.76 -9.41
CA VAL A 45 2.51 -3.69 -10.21
C VAL A 45 2.78 -2.93 -11.48
N GLU A 46 2.77 -3.63 -12.62
CA GLU A 46 2.72 -3.00 -13.94
C GLU A 46 1.27 -2.73 -14.32
N LEU A 47 0.97 -1.52 -14.79
CA LEU A 47 -0.37 -1.17 -15.25
C LEU A 47 -0.67 -1.88 -16.59
N PRO A 48 -1.72 -2.73 -16.66
CA PRO A 48 -2.15 -3.34 -17.91
C PRO A 48 -2.79 -2.33 -18.86
N LYS A 49 -2.89 -2.72 -20.13
CA LYS A 49 -3.31 -1.86 -21.26
C LYS A 49 -4.81 -1.83 -21.55
N GLU A 50 -5.66 -2.59 -20.84
CA GLU A 50 -7.09 -2.68 -21.16
C GLU A 50 -7.99 -2.00 -20.14
N PHE A 51 -9.06 -1.39 -20.65
CA PHE A 51 -9.76 -0.27 -20.01
C PHE A 51 -11.28 -0.41 -20.06
N VAL A 52 -11.93 -0.28 -18.90
CA VAL A 52 -13.34 0.13 -18.81
C VAL A 52 -13.38 1.60 -18.41
N LEU A 53 -13.91 2.43 -19.31
CA LEU A 53 -14.08 3.86 -19.10
C LEU A 53 -15.53 4.14 -18.70
N HIS A 54 -15.75 4.64 -17.49
CA HIS A 54 -17.04 5.17 -17.07
C HIS A 54 -16.95 6.70 -17.00
N ARG A 55 -17.90 7.37 -17.67
CA ARG A 55 -18.10 8.82 -17.53
C ARG A 55 -19.36 9.07 -16.74
N ILE A 56 -19.26 9.81 -15.64
CA ILE A 56 -20.39 10.24 -14.82
C ILE A 56 -20.32 11.77 -14.72
N GLY A 57 -21.11 12.46 -15.55
CA GLY A 57 -20.99 13.90 -15.71
C GLY A 57 -19.58 14.28 -16.17
N GLU A 58 -18.93 15.16 -15.41
CA GLU A 58 -17.54 15.63 -15.61
C GLU A 58 -16.49 14.68 -14.99
N ILE A 59 -16.87 13.50 -14.48
CA ILE A 59 -15.92 12.58 -13.84
C ILE A 59 -15.60 11.41 -14.78
N GLN A 60 -14.31 11.18 -15.01
CA GLN A 60 -13.78 10.03 -15.72
C GLN A 60 -13.23 9.00 -14.73
N ILE A 61 -13.77 7.79 -14.75
CA ILE A 61 -13.27 6.64 -13.98
C ILE A 61 -12.69 5.62 -14.94
N THR A 62 -11.44 5.25 -14.70
CA THR A 62 -10.67 4.29 -15.49
C THR A 62 -10.28 3.12 -14.59
N VAL A 63 -10.70 1.90 -14.94
CA VAL A 63 -10.43 0.69 -14.15
C VAL A 63 -9.30 -0.13 -14.81
N PHE A 64 -8.35 -0.59 -14.00
CA PHE A 64 -7.26 -1.48 -14.37
C PHE A 64 -7.28 -2.74 -13.48
N GLU A 65 -6.89 -3.89 -14.02
CA GLU A 65 -6.81 -5.16 -13.28
C GLU A 65 -5.45 -5.81 -13.46
N SER A 66 -4.73 -6.10 -12.38
CA SER A 66 -3.48 -6.86 -12.43
C SER A 66 -3.68 -8.23 -11.79
N ASP A 67 -3.10 -9.26 -12.43
CA ASP A 67 -3.06 -10.65 -11.96
C ASP A 67 -2.31 -10.81 -10.62
N ARG A 68 -1.64 -9.76 -10.15
CA ARG A 68 -0.95 -9.76 -8.86
C ARG A 68 -1.93 -9.85 -7.69
N GLU A 69 -1.57 -10.64 -6.69
CA GLU A 69 -2.25 -10.75 -5.40
C GLU A 69 -1.49 -9.95 -4.33
N ILE A 70 -2.26 -9.38 -3.39
CA ILE A 70 -1.69 -8.72 -2.22
C ILE A 70 -2.23 -9.43 -0.98
N GLU A 71 -1.30 -9.87 -0.14
CA GLU A 71 -1.61 -10.51 1.15
C GLU A 71 -1.04 -9.67 2.28
N ILE A 72 -1.78 -9.59 3.38
CA ILE A 72 -1.33 -8.94 4.61
C ILE A 72 -1.20 -10.02 5.67
N GLU A 73 0.00 -10.16 6.22
CA GLU A 73 0.30 -11.05 7.33
C GLU A 73 0.78 -10.25 8.54
N GLU A 74 0.51 -10.77 9.73
CA GLU A 74 1.07 -10.22 10.96
C GLU A 74 2.37 -10.91 11.34
N TYR A 75 3.32 -10.16 11.91
CA TYR A 75 4.54 -10.71 12.44
C TYR A 75 4.77 -10.33 13.91
N MET A 76 5.34 -11.27 14.66
CA MET A 76 5.75 -11.05 16.04
C MET A 76 7.22 -10.62 16.14
N ASP A 77 8.09 -11.21 15.31
CA ASP A 77 9.54 -11.00 15.35
C ASP A 77 10.10 -10.76 13.93
N ALA A 78 10.64 -9.56 13.70
CA ALA A 78 11.22 -9.16 12.41
C ALA A 78 12.44 -10.02 12.03
N ASN A 79 13.17 -10.58 13.01
CA ASN A 79 14.35 -11.42 12.75
C ASN A 79 14.02 -12.66 11.91
N LYS A 80 12.78 -13.15 12.01
CA LYS A 80 12.31 -14.32 11.25
C LYS A 80 12.00 -14.00 9.79
N LEU A 81 11.83 -12.71 9.45
CA LEU A 81 11.43 -12.26 8.12
C LEU A 81 12.59 -11.87 7.20
N PHE A 82 13.79 -11.58 7.73
CA PHE A 82 14.87 -10.88 7.01
C PHE A 82 15.43 -11.56 5.74
N LYS A 83 14.94 -12.74 5.37
CA LYS A 83 15.28 -13.34 4.07
C LYS A 83 14.29 -12.84 3.01
N ASN A 84 14.80 -12.00 2.10
CA ASN A 84 14.10 -11.55 0.89
C ASN A 84 12.89 -10.64 1.14
N VAL A 85 12.96 -9.80 2.18
CA VAL A 85 11.96 -8.76 2.44
C VAL A 85 12.60 -7.37 2.40
N LYS A 86 11.82 -6.36 2.01
CA LYS A 86 12.22 -4.95 2.03
C LYS A 86 11.44 -4.22 3.13
N PRO A 87 12.07 -3.37 3.95
CA PRO A 87 11.36 -2.59 4.96
C PRO A 87 10.50 -1.50 4.32
N ILE A 88 9.35 -1.21 4.94
CA ILE A 88 8.43 -0.13 4.54
C ILE A 88 7.92 0.62 5.76
N LEU A 89 7.41 1.83 5.53
CA LEU A 89 6.52 2.50 6.47
C LEU A 89 5.09 2.18 6.10
N THR A 90 4.32 1.66 7.07
CA THR A 90 2.89 1.36 6.92
C THR A 90 2.12 1.81 8.14
N TYR A 91 0.80 1.73 8.07
CA TYR A 91 -0.10 2.02 9.18
C TYR A 91 -0.80 0.75 9.68
N VAL A 92 -1.05 0.74 10.99
CA VAL A 92 -1.89 -0.25 11.69
C VAL A 92 -2.96 0.48 12.48
N THR A 93 -4.13 -0.14 12.59
CA THR A 93 -5.25 0.44 13.32
C THR A 93 -5.02 0.28 14.82
N ASN A 94 -5.09 1.37 15.58
CA ASN A 94 -5.03 1.32 17.05
C ASN A 94 -6.36 1.83 17.64
N SER A 95 -6.98 1.00 18.48
CA SER A 95 -8.35 1.15 18.95
C SER A 95 -8.60 2.32 19.91
N GLU A 96 -7.58 3.06 20.37
CA GLU A 96 -7.73 3.87 21.59
C GLU A 96 -7.57 5.39 21.51
N ARG A 97 -7.13 6.01 20.39
CA ARG A 97 -7.17 7.49 20.20
C ARG A 97 -6.52 8.00 18.92
N ASN A 98 -5.80 7.15 18.19
CA ASN A 98 -5.18 7.50 16.92
C ASN A 98 -5.52 6.37 15.94
N PRO A 99 -6.43 6.58 14.98
CA PRO A 99 -6.99 5.49 14.20
C PRO A 99 -5.91 4.75 13.42
N ASN A 100 -4.79 5.41 13.10
CA ASN A 100 -3.67 4.85 12.36
C ASN A 100 -2.34 5.19 13.05
N MET A 101 -1.60 4.17 13.48
CA MET A 101 -0.22 4.31 13.98
C MET A 101 0.76 3.92 12.87
N ARG A 102 1.76 4.77 12.63
CA ARG A 102 2.85 4.45 11.71
C ARG A 102 3.80 3.44 12.35
N VAL A 103 4.06 2.34 11.65
CA VAL A 103 4.89 1.22 12.10
C VAL A 103 5.87 0.79 11.01
N LEU A 104 6.88 0.02 11.42
CA LEU A 104 7.81 -0.62 10.50
C LEU A 104 7.11 -1.87 9.97
N GLY A 105 6.93 -1.96 8.66
CA GLY A 105 6.46 -3.17 7.99
C GLY A 105 7.56 -3.76 7.11
N PHE A 106 7.26 -4.92 6.54
CA PHE A 106 8.12 -5.56 5.55
C PHE A 106 7.31 -6.03 4.35
N VAL A 107 7.92 -6.05 3.18
CA VAL A 107 7.28 -6.52 1.95
C VAL A 107 8.15 -7.56 1.28
N LYS A 108 7.52 -8.65 0.86
CA LYS A 108 8.08 -9.65 -0.03
C LYS A 108 7.38 -9.55 -1.37
N VAL A 109 8.11 -9.18 -2.41
CA VAL A 109 7.61 -9.14 -3.79
C VAL A 109 7.95 -10.46 -4.46
N GLY A 110 6.94 -11.30 -4.69
CA GLY A 110 7.04 -12.51 -5.50
C GLY A 110 6.62 -12.26 -6.96
N GLU A 111 6.53 -13.34 -7.74
CA GLU A 111 6.19 -13.29 -9.17
C GLU A 111 4.73 -12.83 -9.39
N HIS A 112 3.78 -13.47 -8.72
CA HIS A 112 2.34 -13.11 -8.81
C HIS A 112 1.75 -12.65 -7.47
N LYS A 113 2.53 -12.64 -6.39
CA LYS A 113 2.04 -12.32 -5.04
C LYS A 113 2.98 -11.39 -4.32
N THR A 114 2.43 -10.35 -3.72
CA THR A 114 3.13 -9.44 -2.81
C THR A 114 2.59 -9.64 -1.40
N THR A 115 3.43 -10.12 -0.49
CA THR A 115 3.06 -10.30 0.93
C THR A 115 3.61 -9.14 1.74
N MET A 116 2.75 -8.48 2.49
CA MET A 116 3.09 -7.37 3.37
C MET A 116 2.92 -7.79 4.83
N TYR A 117 4.02 -7.71 5.56
CA TYR A 117 4.10 -8.08 6.96
C TYR A 117 3.94 -6.82 7.82
N LYS A 118 2.86 -6.76 8.60
CA LYS A 118 2.63 -5.72 9.61
C LYS A 118 2.92 -6.29 11.00
N PRO A 119 3.42 -5.50 11.97
CA PRO A 119 3.61 -6.01 13.31
C PRO A 119 2.23 -6.31 13.94
N ALA A 120 2.11 -7.47 14.59
CA ALA A 120 0.97 -7.78 15.45
C ALA A 120 0.93 -6.79 16.63
N LYS A 121 -0.25 -6.58 17.24
CA LYS A 121 -0.41 -5.62 18.36
C LYS A 121 0.50 -5.93 19.55
N GLU A 122 0.76 -7.21 19.79
CA GLU A 122 1.61 -7.73 20.87
C GLU A 122 3.10 -7.77 20.48
N SER A 123 3.44 -7.46 19.22
CA SER A 123 4.82 -7.44 18.77
C SER A 123 5.59 -6.31 19.44
N GLN A 124 6.84 -6.57 19.81
CA GLN A 124 7.76 -5.51 20.24
C GLN A 124 7.97 -4.45 19.16
N TYR A 125 7.65 -4.73 17.89
CA TYR A 125 7.77 -3.78 16.78
C TYR A 125 6.50 -2.95 16.55
N PHE A 126 5.44 -3.14 17.37
CA PHE A 126 4.21 -2.36 17.34
C PHE A 126 4.40 -0.98 18.02
N ASP A 127 5.34 -0.20 17.48
CA ASP A 127 5.71 1.13 17.98
C ASP A 127 6.26 1.97 16.82
N HIS A 128 6.50 3.25 17.06
CA HIS A 128 7.05 4.13 16.04
C HIS A 128 8.43 3.65 15.54
N PRO A 129 8.67 3.55 14.21
CA PRO A 129 9.89 2.95 13.62
C PRO A 129 11.21 3.53 14.12
N ARG A 130 11.24 4.82 14.42
CA ARG A 130 12.42 5.52 14.96
C ARG A 130 12.94 4.98 16.30
N LYS A 131 12.19 4.10 16.98
CA LYS A 131 12.65 3.37 18.16
C LYS A 131 13.66 2.26 17.80
N TYR A 132 13.63 1.77 16.57
CA TYR A 132 14.43 0.61 16.11
C TYR A 132 15.45 0.98 15.02
N MET A 133 15.33 2.16 14.42
CA MET A 133 16.25 2.64 13.39
C MET A 133 16.55 4.13 13.51
N ASN A 134 17.71 4.54 13.00
CA ASN A 134 18.12 5.94 12.99
C ASN A 134 17.31 6.77 11.99
N LYS A 135 17.42 8.11 12.10
CA LYS A 135 16.65 9.05 11.27
C LYS A 135 16.93 8.88 9.78
N GLU A 136 18.19 8.72 9.39
CA GLU A 136 18.58 8.61 7.98
C GLU A 136 17.97 7.36 7.32
N ALA A 137 18.00 6.22 8.01
CA ALA A 137 17.36 4.99 7.53
C ALA A 137 15.84 5.15 7.45
N TYR A 138 15.22 5.79 8.44
CA TYR A 138 13.79 6.07 8.46
C TYR A 138 13.34 6.97 7.31
N ASP A 139 14.06 8.06 7.05
CA ASP A 139 13.73 9.04 6.01
C ASP A 139 13.87 8.45 4.59
N LYS A 140 14.57 7.32 4.43
CA LYS A 140 14.74 6.59 3.16
C LYS A 140 13.71 5.48 2.95
N LEU A 141 12.85 5.20 3.93
CA LEU A 141 11.87 4.13 3.79
C LEU A 141 10.68 4.58 2.91
N PRO A 142 10.29 3.77 1.91
CA PRO A 142 9.09 4.05 1.13
C PRO A 142 7.85 3.96 2.01
N GLN A 143 6.87 4.81 1.71
CA GLN A 143 5.62 4.89 2.46
C GLN A 143 4.49 4.21 1.70
N ILE A 144 3.84 3.26 2.37
CA ILE A 144 2.71 2.52 1.83
C ILE A 144 1.50 2.75 2.73
N TYR A 145 0.45 3.34 2.16
CA TYR A 145 -0.77 3.72 2.85
C TYR A 145 -1.82 2.65 2.64
N LEU A 146 -1.82 1.65 3.52
CA LEU A 146 -2.80 0.59 3.48
C LEU A 146 -3.90 0.81 4.48
N PHE A 147 -5.11 1.03 3.97
CA PHE A 147 -6.30 1.07 4.80
C PHE A 147 -6.72 -0.37 5.13
N MET A 148 -7.05 -0.65 6.39
CA MET A 148 -7.50 -1.97 6.84
C MET A 148 -8.96 -1.94 7.22
#